data_AF-A0A976L0Y4-F1
#
_entry.id   AF-A0A976L0Y4-F1
#
_cell.length_a   1.000
_cell.length_b   1.000
_cell.length_c   1.000
_cell.angle_alpha   90.00
_cell.angle_beta   90.00
_cell.angle_gamma   90.00
#
_symmetry.space_group_name_H-M   'P 1'
#
loop_
_entity.id
_entity.type
_entity.pdbx_description
1 polymer ?
#
loop_
_entity_poly.entity_id
_entity_poly.type
_entity_poly.pdbx_seq_one_letter_code
_entity_poly.pdbx_strand_id
1 'polypeptide(L)'
;MIQIKLMKISKKLNKRQEFILKYFSENKGAFSVADVWVVVEKEFDKISRITVVRDLGFLVSEGSLVREGSGRSVKYRISPRYSLSKKVDIQAYFTIPQDERKIKERFNFEIFELLSSDIFTTEEKTRLSALHEEFQSRLKKIESETLIKKEYERIMIEFSWKSSQIEGNTYSLLDAEALLMNNEKAEGKTEEETQMILNHKNAFNFILEHSGDFLELPQSKIENIHAILVEKMGVTRNLRKAPVGITGTNYKPIDNQFQLEEAFSSMITLINAKQDFFEKSFLCLILLSYIQAFEDGNKRTARTISNAVLLAHNSSPMSYRAVNEIEYKKASVLFYEQNNISYFKEVFMEQFEFAVKNHFN
;
A
#
# COMPACT_ATOMS: atom_id res chain seq x y z
N MET A 1 -19.36 -9.54 -11.33
CA MET A 1 -19.41 -9.64 -9.86
C MET A 1 -18.49 -10.77 -9.42
N ILE A 2 -17.24 -10.47 -9.04
CA ILE A 2 -16.31 -11.48 -8.53
C ILE A 2 -16.63 -11.68 -7.05
N GLN A 3 -17.13 -12.87 -6.75
CA GLN A 3 -17.49 -13.33 -5.42
C GLN A 3 -16.21 -13.41 -4.57
N ILE A 4 -16.24 -12.77 -3.40
CA ILE A 4 -15.19 -12.77 -2.38
C ILE A 4 -14.93 -14.23 -1.98
N LYS A 5 -13.93 -14.87 -2.59
CA LYS A 5 -13.54 -16.24 -2.24
C LYS A 5 -12.49 -16.14 -1.12
N LEU A 6 -13.01 -16.28 0.10
CA LEU A 6 -12.28 -16.38 1.37
C LEU A 6 -10.93 -17.11 1.24
N MET A 7 -9.87 -16.38 1.60
CA MET A 7 -8.49 -16.84 1.75
C MET A 7 -8.36 -17.89 2.88
N LYS A 8 -7.58 -18.93 2.58
CA LYS A 8 -7.03 -19.98 3.47
C LYS A 8 -5.52 -20.04 3.12
N ILE A 9 -4.51 -20.02 3.98
CA ILE A 9 -4.33 -20.12 5.44
C ILE A 9 -2.98 -19.41 5.73
N SER A 10 -3.00 -18.18 6.28
CA SER A 10 -1.95 -17.83 7.26
C SER A 10 -2.20 -18.70 8.48
N LYS A 11 -1.18 -19.10 9.24
CA LYS A 11 -1.39 -19.85 10.49
C LYS A 11 -2.39 -19.08 11.36
N LYS A 12 -3.65 -19.53 11.34
CA LYS A 12 -4.75 -18.79 11.91
C LYS A 12 -4.54 -18.79 13.41
N LEU A 13 -4.49 -17.60 14.01
CA LEU A 13 -4.48 -17.48 15.46
C LEU A 13 -5.62 -18.31 16.04
N ASN A 14 -5.33 -19.04 17.11
CA ASN A 14 -6.41 -19.75 17.79
C ASN A 14 -7.29 -18.73 18.55
N LYS A 15 -8.51 -19.12 18.91
CA LYS A 15 -9.47 -18.22 19.60
C LYS A 15 -8.90 -17.57 20.86
N ARG A 16 -8.02 -18.26 21.60
CA ARG A 16 -7.39 -17.70 22.81
C ARG A 16 -6.35 -16.63 22.46
N GLN A 17 -5.54 -16.88 21.44
CA GLN A 17 -4.56 -15.91 20.96
C GLN A 17 -5.24 -14.64 20.43
N GLU A 18 -6.32 -14.80 19.66
CA GLU A 18 -7.18 -13.69 19.21
C GLU A 18 -7.74 -12.91 20.41
N PHE A 19 -8.25 -13.61 21.42
CA PHE A 19 -8.77 -13.00 22.64
C PHE A 19 -7.68 -12.25 23.44
N ILE A 20 -6.49 -12.82 23.61
CA ILE A 20 -5.36 -12.16 24.27
C ILE A 20 -5.01 -10.85 23.55
N LEU A 21 -4.89 -10.87 22.22
CA LEU A 21 -4.58 -9.66 21.46
C LEU A 21 -5.68 -8.60 21.53
N LYS A 22 -6.95 -9.02 21.53
CA LYS A 22 -8.09 -8.13 21.76
C LYS A 22 -8.01 -7.47 23.14
N TYR A 23 -7.79 -8.25 24.20
CA TYR A 23 -7.63 -7.75 25.56
C TYR A 23 -6.50 -6.71 25.67
N PHE A 24 -5.34 -6.98 25.08
CA PHE A 24 -4.20 -6.06 25.07
C PHE A 24 -4.51 -4.77 24.28
N SER A 25 -5.24 -4.88 23.17
CA SER A 25 -5.62 -3.73 22.33
C SER A 25 -6.59 -2.78 23.05
N GLU A 26 -7.52 -3.35 23.82
CA GLU A 26 -8.57 -2.59 24.54
C GLU A 26 -8.06 -1.95 25.83
N ASN A 27 -7.21 -2.64 26.58
CA ASN A 27 -6.80 -2.23 27.92
C ASN A 27 -5.45 -1.48 27.98
N LYS A 28 -4.83 -1.19 26.82
CA LYS A 28 -3.61 -0.38 26.63
C LYS A 28 -2.64 -0.44 27.83
N GLY A 29 -1.79 -1.46 27.89
CA GLY A 29 -0.83 -1.62 28.98
C GLY A 29 0.13 -2.79 28.81
N ALA A 30 0.95 -3.01 29.85
CA ALA A 30 1.86 -4.15 29.94
C ALA A 30 1.36 -5.12 31.02
N PHE A 31 1.12 -6.37 30.64
CA PHE A 31 0.50 -7.39 31.48
C PHE A 31 1.46 -8.54 31.79
N SER A 32 1.48 -9.01 33.03
CA SER A 32 2.19 -10.23 33.40
C SER A 32 1.42 -11.48 32.96
N VAL A 33 2.09 -12.63 32.97
CA VAL A 33 1.43 -13.93 32.73
C VAL A 33 0.26 -14.15 33.69
N ALA A 34 0.37 -13.69 34.95
CA ALA A 34 -0.70 -13.85 35.93
C ALA A 34 -1.93 -13.03 35.55
N ASP A 35 -1.73 -11.77 35.13
CA ASP A 35 -2.81 -10.88 34.70
C ASP A 35 -3.57 -11.47 33.51
N VAL A 36 -2.83 -11.96 32.50
CA VAL A 36 -3.42 -12.57 31.30
C VAL A 36 -4.15 -13.86 31.63
N TRP A 37 -3.57 -14.70 32.50
CA TRP A 37 -4.15 -15.97 32.87
C TRP A 37 -5.52 -15.82 33.55
N VAL A 38 -5.67 -14.87 34.47
CA VAL A 38 -6.95 -14.60 35.15
C VAL A 38 -8.06 -14.25 34.16
N VAL A 39 -7.75 -13.52 33.09
CA VAL A 39 -8.75 -13.10 32.09
C VAL A 39 -9.04 -14.24 31.11
N VAL A 40 -8.01 -14.97 30.68
CA VAL A 40 -8.17 -16.12 29.75
C VAL A 40 -8.90 -17.29 30.41
N GLU A 41 -8.63 -17.58 31.69
CA GLU A 41 -9.30 -18.65 32.42
C GLU A 41 -10.80 -18.38 32.56
N LYS A 42 -11.19 -17.13 32.81
CA LYS A 42 -12.61 -16.72 32.88
C LYS A 42 -13.37 -16.90 31.57
N GLU A 43 -12.71 -16.73 30.43
CA GLU A 43 -13.35 -16.82 29.12
C GLU A 43 -13.38 -18.25 28.56
N PHE A 44 -12.32 -19.04 28.79
CA PHE A 44 -12.14 -20.33 28.11
C PHE A 44 -12.25 -21.56 29.02
N ASP A 45 -12.45 -21.38 30.32
CA ASP A 45 -12.53 -22.40 31.38
C ASP A 45 -11.35 -23.40 31.44
N LYS A 46 -10.87 -23.72 32.65
CA LYS A 46 -9.86 -24.79 32.88
C LYS A 46 -8.55 -24.64 32.08
N ILE A 47 -8.14 -23.40 31.78
CA ILE A 47 -6.87 -23.14 31.07
C ILE A 47 -5.71 -23.09 32.05
N SER A 48 -4.69 -23.93 31.84
CA SER A 48 -3.48 -23.88 32.66
C SER A 48 -2.64 -22.62 32.38
N ARG A 49 -1.93 -22.12 33.40
CA ARG A 49 -0.97 -21.02 33.24
C ARG A 49 0.11 -21.33 32.20
N ILE A 50 0.54 -22.58 32.06
CA ILE A 50 1.53 -23.02 31.06
C ILE A 50 0.99 -22.82 29.64
N THR A 51 -0.31 -23.05 29.41
CA THR A 51 -0.96 -22.81 28.13
C THR A 51 -0.88 -21.32 27.75
N VAL A 52 -1.15 -20.43 28.70
CA VAL A 52 -1.03 -18.97 28.49
C VAL A 52 0.41 -18.57 28.20
N VAL A 53 1.39 -19.16 28.89
CA VAL A 53 2.82 -18.92 28.59
C VAL A 53 3.17 -19.33 27.15
N ARG A 54 2.64 -20.46 26.67
CA ARG A 54 2.85 -20.91 25.29
C ARG A 54 2.19 -19.97 24.28
N ASP A 55 0.95 -19.54 24.54
CA ASP A 55 0.24 -18.59 23.67
C ASP A 55 0.96 -17.22 23.64
N LEU A 56 1.42 -16.69 24.78
CA LEU A 56 2.21 -15.46 24.83
C LEU A 56 3.57 -15.61 24.13
N GLY A 57 4.25 -16.75 24.32
CA GLY A 57 5.51 -17.04 23.63
C GLY A 57 5.35 -17.08 22.11
N PHE A 58 4.27 -17.70 21.62
CA PHE A 58 3.91 -17.71 20.22
C PHE A 58 3.59 -16.30 19.69
N LEU A 59 2.79 -15.52 20.43
CA LEU A 59 2.46 -14.14 20.03
C LEU A 59 3.68 -13.21 20.00
N VAL A 60 4.69 -13.47 20.84
CA VAL A 60 5.99 -12.78 20.77
C VAL A 60 6.80 -13.23 19.57
N SER A 61 6.85 -14.54 19.25
CA SER A 61 7.58 -15.02 18.08
C SER A 61 6.99 -14.52 16.76
N GLU A 62 5.66 -14.35 16.71
CA GLU A 62 4.96 -13.74 15.57
C GLU A 62 5.02 -12.20 15.56
N GLY A 63 5.76 -11.58 16.50
CA GLY A 63 5.92 -10.12 16.59
C GLY A 63 4.64 -9.35 16.95
N SER A 64 3.61 -10.04 17.43
CA SER A 64 2.33 -9.45 17.85
C SER A 64 2.38 -8.84 19.25
N LEU A 65 3.22 -9.40 20.13
CA LEU A 65 3.53 -8.88 21.45
C LEU A 65 5.04 -8.61 21.60
N VAL A 66 5.38 -7.66 22.47
CA VAL A 66 6.75 -7.43 22.93
C VAL A 66 6.84 -7.91 24.38
N ARG A 67 7.90 -8.66 24.69
CA ARG A 67 8.23 -9.10 26.05
C ARG A 67 9.25 -8.15 26.67
N GLU A 68 8.94 -7.59 27.82
CA GLU A 68 9.77 -6.63 28.54
C GLU A 68 10.08 -7.13 29.96
N GLY A 69 11.23 -6.75 30.50
CA GLY A 69 11.67 -7.17 31.83
C GLY A 69 12.30 -8.57 31.88
N SER A 70 12.64 -9.01 33.10
CA SER A 70 13.37 -10.27 33.34
C SER A 70 12.88 -10.98 34.61
N GLY A 71 12.93 -12.32 34.62
CA GLY A 71 12.47 -13.12 35.75
C GLY A 71 11.01 -12.84 36.14
N ARG A 72 10.80 -12.39 37.38
CA ARG A 72 9.46 -12.13 37.94
C ARG A 72 8.84 -10.80 37.46
N SER A 73 9.62 -9.89 36.87
CA SER A 73 9.13 -8.60 36.36
C SER A 73 8.69 -8.64 34.90
N VAL A 74 8.67 -9.83 34.28
CA VAL A 74 8.31 -9.98 32.87
C VAL A 74 6.88 -9.54 32.64
N LYS A 75 6.72 -8.59 31.72
CA LYS A 75 5.44 -8.14 31.20
C LYS A 75 5.43 -8.23 29.69
N TYR A 76 4.24 -8.29 29.14
CA TYR A 76 3.99 -8.32 27.71
C TYR A 76 3.17 -7.09 27.36
N ARG A 77 3.45 -6.46 26.23
CA ARG A 77 2.61 -5.39 25.67
C ARG A 77 2.36 -5.64 24.20
N ILE A 78 1.35 -4.98 23.66
CA ILE A 78 1.09 -5.07 22.23
C ILE A 78 2.26 -4.49 21.44
N SER A 79 2.71 -5.23 20.43
CA SER A 79 3.76 -4.75 19.55
C SER A 79 3.22 -3.59 18.70
N PRO A 80 3.94 -2.48 18.55
CA PRO A 80 3.59 -1.46 17.58
C PRO A 80 3.41 -2.04 16.16
N ARG A 81 4.16 -3.10 15.82
CA ARG A 81 4.04 -3.83 14.54
C ARG A 81 2.71 -4.55 14.38
N TYR A 82 2.14 -5.06 15.47
CA TYR A 82 0.82 -5.71 15.42
C TYR A 82 -0.23 -4.74 14.87
N SER A 83 -0.15 -3.46 15.23
CA SER A 83 -1.10 -2.46 14.73
C SER A 83 -0.99 -2.22 13.22
N LEU A 84 0.21 -2.42 12.63
CA LEU A 84 0.42 -2.31 11.19
C LEU A 84 -0.31 -3.42 10.43
N SER A 85 -0.26 -4.66 10.91
CA SER A 85 -0.68 -5.84 10.14
C SER A 85 -1.92 -6.56 10.66
N LYS A 86 -2.45 -6.17 11.83
CA LYS A 86 -3.70 -6.77 12.35
C LYS A 86 -4.82 -6.63 11.32
N LYS A 87 -5.60 -7.69 11.16
CA LYS A 87 -6.80 -7.63 10.31
C LYS A 87 -7.79 -6.65 10.92
N VAL A 88 -8.36 -5.81 10.07
CA VAL A 88 -9.42 -4.87 10.43
C VAL A 88 -10.67 -5.30 9.69
N ASP A 89 -11.81 -5.33 10.40
CA ASP A 89 -13.10 -5.46 9.73
C ASP A 89 -13.39 -4.13 9.00
N ILE A 90 -13.15 -4.14 7.69
CA ILE A 90 -13.26 -2.96 6.83
C ILE A 90 -14.71 -2.46 6.79
N GLN A 91 -15.69 -3.36 6.76
CA GLN A 91 -17.09 -2.94 6.70
C GLN A 91 -17.48 -2.29 8.02
N ALA A 92 -17.14 -2.90 9.16
CA ALA A 92 -17.40 -2.29 10.46
C ALA A 92 -16.68 -0.95 10.62
N TYR A 93 -15.41 -0.84 10.21
CA TYR A 93 -14.63 0.40 10.35
C TYR A 93 -15.25 1.57 9.58
N PHE A 94 -15.70 1.34 8.33
CA PHE A 94 -16.28 2.38 7.48
C PHE A 94 -17.80 2.61 7.69
N THR A 95 -18.46 1.83 8.56
CA THR A 95 -19.81 2.17 9.04
C THR A 95 -19.81 3.29 10.09
N ILE A 96 -18.67 3.49 10.77
CA ILE A 96 -18.50 4.59 11.74
C ILE A 96 -18.35 5.90 10.96
N PRO A 97 -19.16 6.95 11.26
CA PRO A 97 -19.04 8.25 10.62
C PRO A 97 -17.62 8.82 10.70
N GLN A 98 -17.22 9.61 9.70
CA GLN A 98 -15.86 10.17 9.62
C GLN A 98 -15.41 10.87 10.91
N ASP A 99 -16.29 11.67 11.50
CA ASP A 99 -15.99 12.48 12.70
C ASP A 99 -15.99 11.69 14.00
N GLU A 100 -16.49 10.45 13.99
CA GLU A 100 -16.55 9.57 15.16
C GLU A 100 -15.44 8.50 15.13
N ARG A 101 -14.73 8.35 14.01
CA ARG A 101 -13.62 7.39 13.89
C ARG A 101 -12.46 7.80 14.81
N LYS A 102 -11.94 6.83 15.57
CA LYS A 102 -10.73 7.01 16.39
C LYS A 102 -9.50 6.86 15.52
N ILE A 103 -8.84 7.97 15.16
CA ILE A 103 -7.75 7.98 14.18
C ILE A 103 -6.44 8.56 14.73
N LYS A 104 -5.36 8.39 13.98
CA LYS A 104 -4.15 9.21 14.04
C LYS A 104 -4.39 10.47 13.19
N GLU A 105 -4.68 11.59 13.83
CA GLU A 105 -5.05 12.82 13.11
C GLU A 105 -3.88 13.51 12.41
N ARG A 106 -2.64 13.21 12.79
CA ARG A 106 -1.42 13.85 12.27
C ARG A 106 -0.45 12.80 11.74
N PHE A 107 0.46 13.24 10.87
CA PHE A 107 1.54 12.39 10.36
C PHE A 107 2.32 11.76 11.52
N ASN A 108 2.60 10.47 11.39
CA ASN A 108 3.27 9.67 12.40
C ASN A 108 4.70 9.38 11.94
N PHE A 109 5.70 10.06 12.51
CA PHE A 109 7.11 9.84 12.16
C PHE A 109 7.64 8.45 12.58
N GLU A 110 7.04 7.81 13.59
CA GLU A 110 7.40 6.44 13.98
C GLU A 110 7.12 5.44 12.85
N ILE A 111 6.32 5.80 11.84
CA ILE A 111 5.98 4.92 10.72
C ILE A 111 7.23 4.39 10.00
N PHE A 112 8.31 5.17 9.93
CA PHE A 112 9.54 4.75 9.27
C PHE A 112 10.25 3.63 10.04
N GLU A 113 10.29 3.72 11.37
CA GLU A 113 10.81 2.65 12.22
C GLU A 113 9.92 1.40 12.14
N LEU A 114 8.60 1.59 12.19
CA LEU A 114 7.64 0.48 12.14
C LEU A 114 7.71 -0.31 10.82
N LEU A 115 7.97 0.37 9.70
CA LEU A 115 8.11 -0.22 8.37
C LEU A 115 9.55 -0.65 8.04
N SER A 116 10.53 -0.42 8.93
CA SER A 116 11.95 -0.73 8.70
C SER A 116 12.24 -2.21 8.46
N SER A 117 11.54 -3.10 9.18
CA SER A 117 11.66 -4.56 8.98
C SER A 117 10.55 -5.09 8.08
N ASP A 118 10.63 -6.37 7.73
CA ASP A 118 9.76 -7.00 6.75
C ASP A 118 8.26 -6.77 7.01
N ILE A 119 7.56 -6.36 5.95
CA ILE A 119 6.12 -6.02 5.99
C ILE A 119 5.24 -7.08 5.30
N PHE A 120 5.84 -7.90 4.44
CA PHE A 120 5.24 -9.11 3.91
C PHE A 120 5.65 -10.31 4.78
N THR A 121 4.68 -11.17 5.08
CA THR A 121 4.94 -12.46 5.71
C THR A 121 5.67 -13.38 4.73
N THR A 122 6.33 -14.43 5.22
CA THR A 122 7.00 -15.42 4.37
C THR A 122 6.06 -16.00 3.31
N GLU A 123 4.80 -16.29 3.66
CA GLU A 123 3.79 -16.81 2.73
C GLU A 123 3.47 -15.79 1.62
N GLU A 124 3.29 -14.52 1.98
CA GLU A 124 3.03 -13.45 1.02
C GLU A 124 4.23 -13.25 0.08
N LYS A 125 5.46 -13.28 0.61
CA LYS A 125 6.70 -13.22 -0.20
C LYS A 125 6.78 -14.39 -1.17
N THR A 126 6.57 -15.62 -0.69
CA THR A 126 6.55 -16.82 -1.55
C THR A 126 5.50 -16.70 -2.67
N ARG A 127 4.31 -16.20 -2.36
CA ARG A 127 3.26 -15.97 -3.37
C ARG A 127 3.66 -14.94 -4.41
N LEU A 128 4.22 -13.79 -3.99
CA LEU A 128 4.67 -12.74 -4.89
C LEU A 128 5.83 -13.22 -5.78
N SER A 129 6.80 -13.95 -5.21
CA SER A 129 7.89 -14.58 -5.95
C SER A 129 7.38 -15.57 -7.01
N ALA A 130 6.43 -16.45 -6.65
CA ALA A 130 5.85 -17.40 -7.60
C ALA A 130 5.14 -16.71 -8.77
N LEU A 131 4.38 -15.63 -8.50
CA LEU A 131 3.74 -14.82 -9.54
C LEU A 131 4.76 -14.10 -10.42
N HIS A 132 5.85 -13.59 -9.84
CA HIS A 132 6.94 -12.98 -10.60
C HIS A 132 7.63 -13.98 -11.52
N GLU A 133 7.94 -15.18 -11.03
CA GLU A 133 8.54 -16.26 -11.81
C GLU A 133 7.62 -16.70 -12.95
N GLU A 134 6.31 -16.78 -12.71
CA GLU A 134 5.30 -17.06 -13.73
C GLU A 134 5.31 -16.00 -14.83
N PHE A 135 5.28 -14.72 -14.46
CA PHE A 135 5.40 -13.61 -15.41
C PHE A 135 6.70 -13.69 -16.22
N GLN A 136 7.83 -13.89 -15.56
CA GLN A 136 9.14 -14.02 -16.20
C GLN A 136 9.19 -15.19 -17.18
N SER A 137 8.59 -16.32 -16.82
CA SER A 137 8.49 -17.49 -17.71
C SER A 137 7.67 -17.18 -18.96
N ARG A 138 6.55 -16.47 -18.82
CA ARG A 138 5.69 -16.08 -19.94
C ARG A 138 6.36 -15.07 -20.84
N LEU A 139 6.96 -14.02 -20.26
CA LEU A 139 7.69 -12.99 -21.01
C LEU A 139 8.80 -13.61 -21.88
N LYS A 140 9.56 -14.58 -21.34
CA LYS A 140 10.62 -15.29 -22.08
C LYS A 140 10.11 -16.15 -23.24
N LYS A 141 8.84 -16.55 -23.25
CA LYS A 141 8.23 -17.32 -24.36
C LYS A 141 7.78 -16.43 -25.51
N ILE A 142 7.65 -15.12 -25.29
CA ILE A 142 7.26 -14.17 -26.33
C ILE A 142 8.51 -13.77 -27.10
N GLU A 143 8.75 -14.41 -28.24
CA GLU A 143 9.93 -14.12 -29.08
C GLU A 143 9.83 -12.77 -29.81
N SER A 144 8.61 -12.25 -30.02
CA SER A 144 8.36 -11.02 -30.75
C SER A 144 8.38 -9.79 -29.84
N GLU A 145 9.39 -8.94 -30.00
CA GLU A 145 9.46 -7.62 -29.35
C GLU A 145 8.22 -6.75 -29.66
N THR A 146 7.63 -6.93 -30.85
CA THR A 146 6.39 -6.22 -31.22
C THR A 146 5.20 -6.64 -30.36
N LEU A 147 5.09 -7.94 -30.03
CA LEU A 147 4.04 -8.42 -29.14
C LEU A 147 4.26 -7.95 -27.71
N ILE A 148 5.51 -7.95 -27.23
CA ILE A 148 5.86 -7.42 -25.90
C ILE A 148 5.48 -5.93 -25.82
N LYS A 149 5.81 -5.13 -26.84
CA LYS A 149 5.46 -3.71 -26.90
C LYS A 149 3.94 -3.49 -26.85
N LYS A 150 3.16 -4.31 -27.58
CA LYS A 150 1.70 -4.25 -27.56
C LYS A 150 1.12 -4.57 -26.18
N GLU A 151 1.68 -5.54 -25.45
CA GLU A 151 1.23 -5.85 -24.09
C GLU A 151 1.52 -4.69 -23.13
N TYR A 152 2.69 -4.06 -23.21
CA TYR A 152 2.99 -2.85 -22.43
C TYR A 152 2.09 -1.67 -22.80
N GLU A 153 1.77 -1.49 -24.08
CA GLU A 153 0.83 -0.47 -24.55
C GLU A 153 -0.58 -0.70 -23.99
N ARG A 154 -1.04 -1.95 -23.99
CA ARG A 154 -2.32 -2.32 -23.37
C ARG A 154 -2.34 -2.01 -21.87
N ILE A 155 -1.27 -2.36 -21.14
CA ILE A 155 -1.17 -2.01 -19.70
C ILE A 155 -1.13 -0.50 -19.50
N MET A 156 -0.41 0.23 -20.35
CA MET A 156 -0.32 1.69 -20.29
C MET A 156 -1.69 2.35 -20.44
N ILE A 157 -2.52 1.88 -21.39
CA ILE A 157 -3.89 2.38 -21.58
C ILE A 157 -4.74 2.08 -20.34
N GLU A 158 -4.74 0.82 -19.88
CA GLU A 158 -5.50 0.40 -18.70
C GLU A 158 -5.09 1.18 -17.44
N PHE A 159 -3.79 1.37 -17.23
CA PHE A 159 -3.23 2.12 -16.10
C PHE A 159 -3.57 3.61 -16.16
N SER A 160 -3.41 4.24 -17.33
CA SER A 160 -3.67 5.66 -17.52
C SER A 160 -5.14 6.00 -17.29
N TRP A 161 -6.04 5.15 -17.81
CA TRP A 161 -7.46 5.24 -17.53
C TRP A 161 -7.75 5.03 -16.04
N LYS A 162 -7.36 3.89 -15.47
CA LYS A 162 -7.77 3.53 -14.12
C LYS A 162 -7.19 4.46 -13.05
N SER A 163 -5.93 4.84 -13.17
CA SER A 163 -5.30 5.76 -12.22
C SER A 163 -5.97 7.13 -12.23
N SER A 164 -6.44 7.60 -13.38
CA SER A 164 -7.24 8.83 -13.50
C SER A 164 -8.64 8.64 -12.92
N GLN A 165 -9.28 7.49 -13.22
CA GLN A 165 -10.63 7.16 -12.76
C GLN A 165 -10.71 7.13 -11.22
N ILE A 166 -9.70 6.58 -10.54
CA ILE A 166 -9.61 6.57 -9.07
C ILE A 166 -9.65 7.99 -8.49
N GLU A 167 -9.10 8.98 -9.19
CA GLU A 167 -9.13 10.40 -8.80
C GLU A 167 -10.40 11.15 -9.26
N GLY A 168 -11.37 10.46 -9.88
CA GLY A 168 -12.67 11.01 -10.29
C GLY A 168 -12.79 11.37 -11.76
N ASN A 169 -11.80 11.05 -12.59
CA ASN A 169 -11.89 11.24 -14.04
C ASN A 169 -13.01 10.39 -14.65
N THR A 170 -13.81 10.97 -15.55
CA THR A 170 -15.03 10.34 -16.06
C THR A 170 -14.88 9.64 -17.41
N TYR A 171 -13.67 9.58 -17.98
CA TYR A 171 -13.42 8.81 -19.20
C TYR A 171 -13.79 7.34 -19.04
N SER A 172 -14.39 6.76 -20.08
CA SER A 172 -14.49 5.31 -20.19
C SER A 172 -13.14 4.73 -20.66
N LEU A 173 -12.97 3.42 -20.50
CA LEU A 173 -11.76 2.75 -21.00
C LEU A 173 -11.63 2.87 -22.53
N LEU A 174 -12.75 2.79 -23.25
CA LEU A 174 -12.79 2.92 -24.72
C LEU A 174 -12.43 4.34 -25.17
N ASP A 175 -12.97 5.35 -24.47
CA ASP A 175 -12.63 6.75 -24.75
C ASP A 175 -11.15 7.04 -24.48
N ALA A 176 -10.60 6.46 -23.41
CA ALA A 176 -9.19 6.60 -23.08
C ALA A 176 -8.32 5.90 -24.13
N GLU A 177 -8.70 4.71 -24.59
CA GLU A 177 -8.02 4.01 -25.69
C GLU A 177 -8.02 4.85 -26.98
N ALA A 178 -9.17 5.38 -27.41
CA ALA A 178 -9.27 6.24 -28.58
C ALA A 178 -8.40 7.51 -28.45
N LEU A 179 -8.39 8.14 -27.28
CA LEU A 179 -7.52 9.28 -27.00
C LEU A 179 -6.05 8.91 -27.10
N LEU A 180 -5.64 7.82 -26.46
CA LEU A 180 -4.23 7.46 -26.35
C LEU A 180 -3.66 6.89 -27.66
N MET A 181 -4.48 6.22 -28.47
CA MET A 181 -4.06 5.57 -29.73
C MET A 181 -4.25 6.47 -30.94
N ASN A 182 -5.38 7.18 -31.01
CA ASN A 182 -5.79 7.95 -32.21
C ASN A 182 -5.77 9.46 -31.98
N ASN A 183 -5.45 9.93 -30.77
CA ASN A 183 -5.55 11.34 -30.37
C ASN A 183 -6.99 11.90 -30.51
N GLU A 184 -7.98 11.01 -30.39
CA GLU A 184 -9.40 11.34 -30.49
C GLU A 184 -9.96 11.71 -29.11
N LYS A 185 -10.31 12.98 -28.92
CA LYS A 185 -10.91 13.44 -27.65
C LYS A 185 -12.37 13.00 -27.58
N ALA A 186 -12.77 12.46 -26.43
CA ALA A 186 -14.16 12.14 -26.17
C ALA A 186 -15.02 13.40 -25.98
N GLU A 187 -16.24 13.37 -26.50
CA GLU A 187 -17.19 14.47 -26.37
C GLU A 187 -17.61 14.69 -24.91
N GLY A 188 -17.79 15.95 -24.53
CA GLY A 188 -18.26 16.33 -23.18
C GLY A 188 -17.22 16.18 -22.07
N LYS A 189 -15.96 15.88 -22.39
CA LYS A 189 -14.87 15.80 -21.41
C LYS A 189 -14.13 17.12 -21.28
N THR A 190 -13.68 17.41 -20.06
CA THR A 190 -12.89 18.63 -19.81
C THR A 190 -11.46 18.50 -20.34
N GLU A 191 -10.80 19.64 -20.57
CA GLU A 191 -9.39 19.65 -20.94
C GLU A 191 -8.51 19.05 -19.84
N GLU A 192 -8.86 19.28 -18.57
CA GLU A 192 -8.14 18.73 -17.42
C GLU A 192 -8.24 17.20 -17.37
N GLU A 193 -9.43 16.63 -17.57
CA GLU A 193 -9.60 15.17 -17.63
C GLU A 193 -8.82 14.55 -18.78
N THR A 194 -8.85 15.19 -19.95
CA THR A 194 -8.08 14.76 -21.12
C THR A 194 -6.58 14.78 -20.82
N GLN A 195 -6.09 15.90 -20.26
CA GLN A 195 -4.68 16.11 -19.96
C GLN A 195 -4.17 15.13 -18.90
N MET A 196 -4.99 14.80 -17.89
CA MET A 196 -4.63 13.82 -16.85
C MET A 196 -4.32 12.44 -17.45
N ILE A 197 -5.10 11.99 -18.44
CA ILE A 197 -4.88 10.70 -19.11
C ILE A 197 -3.61 10.73 -19.96
N LEU A 198 -3.40 11.81 -20.71
CA LEU A 198 -2.18 12.01 -21.51
C LEU A 198 -0.92 12.05 -20.62
N ASN A 199 -1.00 12.74 -19.48
CA ASN A 199 0.08 12.81 -18.51
C ASN A 199 0.44 11.43 -17.95
N HIS A 200 -0.56 10.58 -17.67
CA HIS A 200 -0.30 9.21 -17.25
C HIS A 200 0.39 8.37 -18.33
N LYS A 201 -0.02 8.50 -19.61
CA LYS A 201 0.67 7.85 -20.73
C LYS A 201 2.13 8.30 -20.81
N ASN A 202 2.37 9.61 -20.75
CA ASN A 202 3.72 10.18 -20.82
C ASN A 202 4.59 9.69 -19.66
N ALA A 203 4.04 9.65 -18.44
CA ALA A 203 4.76 9.16 -17.27
C ALA A 203 5.05 7.66 -17.36
N PHE A 204 4.12 6.86 -17.90
CA PHE A 204 4.34 5.42 -18.11
C PHE A 204 5.43 5.15 -19.16
N ASN A 205 5.41 5.88 -20.28
CA ASN A 205 6.46 5.77 -21.29
C ASN A 205 7.83 6.17 -20.72
N PHE A 206 7.87 7.25 -19.93
CA PHE A 206 9.10 7.68 -19.27
C PHE A 206 9.70 6.59 -18.38
N ILE A 207 8.90 5.94 -17.53
CA ILE A 207 9.40 4.87 -16.64
C ILE A 207 9.79 3.60 -17.40
N LEU A 208 9.19 3.35 -18.57
CA LEU A 208 9.56 2.21 -19.41
C LEU A 208 10.93 2.44 -20.08
N GLU A 209 11.15 3.65 -20.62
CA GLU A 209 12.40 4.05 -21.26
C GLU A 209 13.56 4.22 -20.27
N HIS A 210 13.26 4.60 -19.02
CA HIS A 210 14.25 4.90 -17.97
C HIS A 210 14.16 3.93 -16.78
N SER A 211 13.72 2.69 -17.02
CA SER A 211 13.43 1.73 -15.95
C SER A 211 14.61 1.48 -15.00
N GLY A 212 15.84 1.45 -15.52
CA GLY A 212 17.06 1.28 -14.72
C GLY A 212 17.29 2.37 -13.66
N ASP A 213 16.72 3.57 -13.87
CA ASP A 213 16.87 4.71 -12.95
C ASP A 213 16.07 4.56 -11.65
N PHE A 214 15.26 3.51 -11.52
CA PHE A 214 14.41 3.25 -10.35
C PHE A 214 14.84 2.01 -9.54
N LEU A 215 16.03 1.44 -9.82
CA LEU A 215 16.65 0.38 -8.99
C LEU A 215 16.98 0.90 -7.58
N GLU A 216 17.52 2.11 -7.53
CA GLU A 216 17.62 2.97 -6.37
C GLU A 216 16.73 4.17 -6.64
N LEU A 217 15.88 4.58 -5.69
CA LEU A 217 14.89 5.62 -5.90
C LEU A 217 15.43 6.97 -5.43
N PRO A 218 15.90 7.87 -6.33
CA PRO A 218 16.30 9.22 -5.94
C PRO A 218 15.09 10.17 -5.90
N GLN A 219 15.19 11.22 -5.08
CA GLN A 219 14.19 12.29 -5.01
C GLN A 219 13.89 12.91 -6.37
N SER A 220 14.92 13.18 -7.17
CA SER A 220 14.78 13.82 -8.48
C SER A 220 13.92 13.00 -9.45
N LYS A 221 13.95 11.66 -9.38
CA LYS A 221 13.11 10.82 -10.24
C LYS A 221 11.65 10.85 -9.79
N ILE A 222 11.38 10.96 -8.48
CA ILE A 222 10.02 11.14 -7.97
C ILE A 222 9.45 12.49 -8.45
N GLU A 223 10.23 13.57 -8.31
CA GLU A 223 9.85 14.91 -8.76
C GLU A 223 9.66 14.99 -10.28
N ASN A 224 10.49 14.31 -11.06
CA ASN A 224 10.32 14.24 -12.52
C ASN A 224 9.01 13.55 -12.91
N ILE A 225 8.68 12.42 -12.28
CA ILE A 225 7.42 11.71 -12.53
C ILE A 225 6.24 12.58 -12.12
N HIS A 226 6.32 13.24 -10.96
CA HIS A 226 5.28 14.18 -10.53
C HIS A 226 5.10 15.31 -11.55
N ALA A 227 6.21 15.91 -12.02
CA ALA A 227 6.20 16.99 -13.00
C ALA A 227 5.52 16.60 -14.32
N ILE A 228 5.71 15.36 -14.78
CA ILE A 228 5.01 14.83 -15.96
C ILE A 228 3.52 14.63 -15.65
N LEU A 229 3.19 14.08 -14.47
CA LEU A 229 1.81 13.78 -14.09
C LEU A 229 0.93 15.02 -13.92
N VAL A 230 1.53 16.17 -13.58
CA VAL A 230 0.81 17.43 -13.37
C VAL A 230 1.06 18.47 -14.46
N GLU A 231 1.69 18.07 -15.57
CA GLU A 231 1.95 18.95 -16.70
C GLU A 231 0.64 19.58 -17.21
N LYS A 232 0.65 20.91 -17.38
CA LYS A 232 -0.50 21.73 -17.82
C LYS A 232 -1.73 21.67 -16.90
N MET A 233 -1.58 21.25 -15.64
CA MET A 233 -2.67 21.22 -14.65
C MET A 233 -2.61 22.37 -13.63
N GLY A 234 -1.68 23.32 -13.76
CA GLY A 234 -1.55 24.44 -12.83
C GLY A 234 -0.95 24.10 -11.46
N VAL A 235 -0.30 22.94 -11.33
CA VAL A 235 0.31 22.45 -10.09
C VAL A 235 1.83 22.67 -10.11
N THR A 236 2.42 23.08 -8.99
CA THR A 236 3.88 23.23 -8.90
C THR A 236 4.61 21.88 -8.85
N ARG A 237 5.82 21.82 -9.41
CA ARG A 237 6.58 20.55 -9.56
C ARG A 237 7.33 20.09 -8.30
N ASN A 238 7.67 21.04 -7.43
CA ASN A 238 8.53 20.78 -6.28
C ASN A 238 7.69 20.40 -5.05
N LEU A 239 8.38 20.01 -3.98
CA LEU A 239 7.75 19.86 -2.67
C LEU A 239 6.94 21.12 -2.32
N ARG A 240 5.71 20.89 -1.84
CA ARG A 240 4.79 21.99 -1.54
C ARG A 240 5.27 22.82 -0.36
N LYS A 241 4.88 24.09 -0.36
CA LYS A 241 5.14 25.04 0.76
C LYS A 241 3.91 25.34 1.60
N ALA A 242 2.72 24.99 1.11
CA ALA A 242 1.44 25.19 1.79
C ALA A 242 0.91 23.86 2.36
N PRO A 243 0.09 23.90 3.43
CA PRO A 243 -0.60 22.72 3.92
C PRO A 243 -1.66 22.24 2.92
N VAL A 244 -1.91 20.93 2.89
CA VAL A 244 -2.96 20.29 2.08
C VAL A 244 -3.82 19.38 2.95
N GLY A 245 -5.04 19.10 2.51
CA GLY A 245 -5.95 18.14 3.13
C GLY A 245 -6.24 16.95 2.22
N ILE A 246 -6.80 15.88 2.78
CA ILE A 246 -7.26 14.73 2.01
C ILE A 246 -8.77 14.58 2.22
N THR A 247 -9.54 14.66 1.15
CA THR A 247 -10.99 14.44 1.20
C THR A 247 -11.33 13.01 1.66
N GLY A 248 -12.32 12.87 2.54
CA GLY A 248 -12.82 11.58 3.03
C GLY A 248 -12.12 11.05 4.30
N THR A 249 -11.24 11.84 4.91
CA THR A 249 -10.58 11.52 6.18
C THR A 249 -10.29 12.80 6.99
N ASN A 250 -10.24 12.65 8.32
CA ASN A 250 -9.81 13.72 9.23
C ASN A 250 -8.29 13.74 9.46
N TYR A 251 -7.55 12.83 8.84
CA TYR A 251 -6.09 12.85 8.83
C TYR A 251 -5.55 14.11 8.15
N LYS A 252 -4.58 14.76 8.79
CA LYS A 252 -3.89 15.96 8.33
C LYS A 252 -2.43 15.64 8.01
N PRO A 253 -2.01 15.76 6.75
CA PRO A 253 -0.62 15.65 6.34
C PRO A 253 0.30 16.66 7.04
N ILE A 254 1.61 16.48 6.84
CA ILE A 254 2.65 17.36 7.36
C ILE A 254 2.43 18.79 6.85
N ASP A 255 2.37 19.77 7.74
CA ASP A 255 2.18 21.19 7.39
C ASP A 255 3.49 22.00 7.41
N ASN A 256 4.49 21.54 8.17
CA ASN A 256 5.80 22.17 8.25
C ASN A 256 6.75 21.70 7.11
N GLN A 257 7.38 22.65 6.40
CA GLN A 257 8.24 22.35 5.25
C GLN A 257 9.48 21.52 5.61
N PHE A 258 10.16 21.84 6.73
CA PHE A 258 11.36 21.10 7.14
C PHE A 258 11.03 19.66 7.52
N GLN A 259 9.92 19.46 8.22
CA GLN A 259 9.39 18.12 8.53
C GLN A 259 8.98 17.36 7.28
N LEU A 260 8.45 18.06 6.26
CA LEU A 260 8.10 17.42 5.00
C LEU A 260 9.34 16.93 4.27
N GLU A 261 10.38 17.76 4.18
CA GLU A 261 11.68 17.39 3.60
C GLU A 261 12.32 16.21 4.37
N GLU A 262 12.28 16.23 5.71
CA GLU A 262 12.76 15.13 6.57
C GLU A 262 11.98 13.83 6.33
N ALA A 263 10.65 13.88 6.27
CA ALA A 263 9.82 12.70 6.03
C ALA A 263 10.04 12.14 4.62
N PHE A 264 10.21 13.00 3.63
CA PHE A 264 10.47 12.60 2.25
C PHE A 264 11.84 11.93 2.11
N SER A 265 12.87 12.50 2.74
CA SER A 265 14.21 11.91 2.81
C SER A 265 14.19 10.56 3.55
N SER A 266 13.52 10.50 4.71
CA SER A 266 13.39 9.28 5.52
C SER A 266 12.67 8.16 4.76
N MET A 267 11.64 8.50 3.98
CA MET A 267 10.94 7.56 3.10
C MET A 267 11.90 6.98 2.05
N ILE A 268 12.68 7.82 1.37
CA ILE A 268 13.64 7.39 0.36
C ILE A 268 14.70 6.46 0.98
N THR A 269 15.29 6.86 2.11
CA THR A 269 16.26 6.04 2.84
C THR A 269 15.68 4.68 3.22
N LEU A 270 14.46 4.66 3.77
CA LEU A 270 13.77 3.43 4.13
C LEU A 270 13.56 2.52 2.91
N ILE A 271 13.05 3.06 1.81
CA ILE A 271 12.76 2.29 0.59
C ILE A 271 14.06 1.71 0.00
N ASN A 272 15.11 2.52 -0.12
CA ASN A 272 16.37 2.07 -0.71
C ASN A 272 17.11 1.05 0.17
N ALA A 273 16.88 1.04 1.48
CA ALA A 273 17.43 0.04 2.39
C ALA A 273 16.78 -1.36 2.25
N LYS A 274 15.56 -1.44 1.68
CA LYS A 274 14.87 -2.73 1.48
C LYS A 274 15.57 -3.57 0.41
N GLN A 275 15.64 -4.88 0.65
CA GLN A 275 16.17 -5.83 -0.34
C GLN A 275 15.08 -6.35 -1.28
N ASP A 276 13.88 -6.57 -0.74
CA ASP A 276 12.73 -7.05 -1.52
C ASP A 276 12.11 -5.88 -2.32
N PHE A 277 12.13 -5.98 -3.65
CA PHE A 277 11.58 -4.95 -4.52
C PHE A 277 10.04 -4.85 -4.46
N PHE A 278 9.34 -5.89 -4.00
CA PHE A 278 7.90 -5.79 -3.72
C PHE A 278 7.66 -4.91 -2.49
N GLU A 279 8.50 -5.02 -1.46
CA GLU A 279 8.46 -4.08 -0.32
C GLU A 279 8.74 -2.66 -0.81
N LYS A 280 9.77 -2.45 -1.63
CA LYS A 280 10.06 -1.13 -2.22
C LYS A 280 8.85 -0.55 -2.94
N SER A 281 8.25 -1.33 -3.86
CA SER A 281 7.11 -0.90 -4.67
C SER A 281 5.88 -0.59 -3.81
N PHE A 282 5.57 -1.43 -2.82
CA PHE A 282 4.45 -1.20 -1.92
C PHE A 282 4.66 0.01 -1.01
N LEU A 283 5.88 0.20 -0.48
CA LEU A 283 6.24 1.35 0.34
C LEU A 283 6.14 2.67 -0.45
N CYS A 284 6.57 2.69 -1.71
CA CYS A 284 6.35 3.84 -2.60
C CYS A 284 4.85 4.19 -2.66
N LEU A 285 4.00 3.18 -2.84
CA LEU A 285 2.57 3.37 -2.99
C LEU A 285 1.92 3.98 -1.74
N ILE A 286 2.24 3.46 -0.54
CA ILE A 286 1.62 3.93 0.70
C ILE A 286 2.23 5.23 1.24
N LEU A 287 3.57 5.37 1.23
CA LEU A 287 4.24 6.49 1.89
C LEU A 287 4.12 7.78 1.09
N LEU A 288 4.30 7.76 -0.24
CA LEU A 288 4.09 8.96 -1.07
C LEU A 288 2.65 9.48 -0.94
N SER A 289 1.68 8.55 -0.89
CA SER A 289 0.28 8.88 -0.71
C SER A 289 -0.05 9.40 0.70
N TYR A 290 0.71 9.03 1.73
CA TYR A 290 0.48 9.44 3.11
C TYR A 290 1.19 10.75 3.48
N ILE A 291 2.40 10.96 2.98
CA ILE A 291 3.19 12.18 3.17
C ILE A 291 2.51 13.37 2.49
N GLN A 292 1.88 13.14 1.33
CA GLN A 292 1.31 14.21 0.48
C GLN A 292 2.34 15.30 0.22
N ALA A 293 3.42 14.96 -0.46
CA ALA A 293 4.60 15.82 -0.62
C ALA A 293 4.40 16.98 -1.62
N PHE A 294 3.42 16.85 -2.51
CA PHE A 294 3.11 17.81 -3.57
C PHE A 294 1.74 18.46 -3.33
N GLU A 295 1.48 19.59 -4.01
CA GLU A 295 0.21 20.32 -3.94
C GLU A 295 -0.97 19.47 -4.43
N ASP A 296 -0.76 18.72 -5.52
CA ASP A 296 -1.68 17.70 -6.03
C ASP A 296 -0.90 16.61 -6.79
N GLY A 297 -1.55 15.51 -7.15
CA GLY A 297 -0.95 14.41 -7.92
C GLY A 297 -0.30 13.34 -7.06
N ASN A 298 -0.28 13.47 -5.73
CA ASN A 298 0.42 12.58 -4.81
C ASN A 298 0.12 11.08 -5.03
N LYS A 299 -1.16 10.71 -5.12
CA LYS A 299 -1.58 9.31 -5.28
C LYS A 299 -1.29 8.78 -6.68
N ARG A 300 -1.37 9.64 -7.70
CA ARG A 300 -0.98 9.32 -9.09
C ARG A 300 0.52 9.07 -9.17
N THR A 301 1.33 9.92 -8.56
CA THR A 301 2.78 9.75 -8.43
C THR A 301 3.11 8.46 -7.69
N ALA A 302 2.43 8.16 -6.57
CA ALA A 302 2.65 6.95 -5.80
C ALA A 302 2.40 5.67 -6.62
N ARG A 303 1.29 5.60 -7.37
CA ARG A 303 1.00 4.48 -8.28
C ARG A 303 2.02 4.33 -9.40
N THR A 304 2.42 5.45 -10.01
CA THR A 304 3.41 5.44 -11.10
C THR A 304 4.80 5.03 -10.61
N ILE A 305 5.28 5.56 -9.48
CA ILE A 305 6.57 5.17 -8.89
C ILE A 305 6.56 3.71 -8.41
N SER A 306 5.45 3.24 -7.84
CA SER A 306 5.27 1.82 -7.50
C SER A 306 5.45 0.91 -8.72
N ASN A 307 4.87 1.28 -9.88
CA ASN A 307 5.09 0.57 -11.14
C ASN A 307 6.52 0.74 -11.68
N ALA A 308 7.13 1.92 -11.53
CA ALA A 308 8.51 2.17 -11.96
C ALA A 308 9.49 1.22 -11.26
N VAL A 309 9.32 1.01 -9.95
CA VAL A 309 10.13 0.05 -9.17
C VAL A 309 9.92 -1.38 -9.66
N LEU A 310 8.68 -1.79 -9.99
CA LEU A 310 8.42 -3.13 -10.54
C LEU A 310 9.11 -3.30 -11.89
N LEU A 311 8.99 -2.32 -12.79
CA LEU A 311 9.62 -2.35 -14.11
C LEU A 311 11.15 -2.36 -14.03
N ALA A 312 11.76 -1.61 -13.11
CA ALA A 312 13.20 -1.61 -12.87
C ALA A 312 13.76 -3.00 -12.54
N HIS A 313 12.94 -3.85 -11.91
CA HIS A 313 13.30 -5.22 -11.54
C HIS A 313 12.74 -6.25 -12.54
N ASN A 314 12.43 -5.83 -13.77
CA ASN A 314 11.82 -6.66 -14.81
C ASN A 314 10.57 -7.39 -14.32
N SER A 315 9.75 -6.78 -13.47
CA SER A 315 8.50 -7.38 -13.00
C SER A 315 7.30 -6.80 -13.76
N SER A 316 6.15 -7.48 -13.69
CA SER A 316 4.93 -7.00 -14.31
C SER A 316 4.49 -5.68 -13.67
N PRO A 317 4.27 -4.60 -14.43
CA PRO A 317 3.57 -3.43 -13.91
C PRO A 317 2.10 -3.78 -13.63
N MET A 318 1.49 -3.09 -12.68
CA MET A 318 0.08 -3.25 -12.33
C MET A 318 -0.79 -2.29 -13.14
N SER A 319 -1.78 -2.81 -13.88
CA SER A 319 -2.74 -1.99 -14.63
C SER A 319 -3.84 -1.39 -13.75
N TYR A 320 -4.08 -1.97 -12.57
CA TYR A 320 -5.20 -1.66 -11.66
C TYR A 320 -6.60 -1.85 -12.27
N ARG A 321 -6.74 -2.34 -13.52
CA ARG A 321 -8.03 -2.37 -14.26
C ARG A 321 -9.19 -2.97 -13.46
N ALA A 322 -8.92 -4.05 -12.70
CA ALA A 322 -9.94 -4.74 -11.92
C ALA A 322 -10.16 -4.17 -10.51
N VAL A 323 -9.37 -3.19 -10.06
CA VAL A 323 -9.54 -2.61 -8.74
C VAL A 323 -10.86 -1.86 -8.64
N ASN A 324 -11.56 -2.08 -7.53
CA ASN A 324 -12.70 -1.25 -7.16
C ASN A 324 -12.18 0.04 -6.51
N GLU A 325 -12.60 1.20 -7.05
CA GLU A 325 -12.13 2.51 -6.59
C GLU A 325 -12.49 2.79 -5.12
N ILE A 326 -13.67 2.37 -4.68
CA ILE A 326 -14.13 2.57 -3.30
C ILE A 326 -13.26 1.74 -2.36
N GLU A 327 -13.00 0.48 -2.70
CA GLU A 327 -12.16 -0.41 -1.89
C GLU A 327 -10.70 0.08 -1.85
N TYR A 328 -10.16 0.59 -2.97
CA TYR A 328 -8.85 1.24 -2.99
C TYR A 328 -8.80 2.47 -2.07
N LYS A 329 -9.80 3.36 -2.16
CA LYS A 329 -9.91 4.55 -1.30
C LYS A 329 -10.05 4.18 0.18
N LYS A 330 -10.86 3.17 0.52
CA LYS A 330 -10.97 2.63 1.88
C LYS A 330 -9.62 2.13 2.38
N ALA A 331 -8.90 1.39 1.56
CA ALA A 331 -7.58 0.88 1.93
C ALA A 331 -6.57 2.02 2.17
N SER A 332 -6.57 3.08 1.35
CA SER A 332 -5.76 4.28 1.58
C SER A 332 -6.15 4.99 2.88
N VAL A 333 -7.44 5.22 3.10
CA VAL A 333 -7.95 5.92 4.29
C VAL A 333 -7.63 5.14 5.57
N LEU A 334 -7.76 3.81 5.55
CA LEU A 334 -7.37 2.98 6.68
C LEU A 334 -5.88 3.17 7.03
N PHE A 335 -5.01 3.22 6.03
CA PHE A 335 -3.59 3.46 6.25
C PHE A 335 -3.33 4.86 6.81
N TYR A 336 -4.00 5.89 6.30
CA TYR A 336 -3.83 7.26 6.80
C TYR A 336 -4.28 7.39 8.26
N GLU A 337 -5.40 6.77 8.59
CA GLU A 337 -6.03 6.92 9.91
C GLU A 337 -5.46 6.00 10.97
N GLN A 338 -4.97 4.81 10.60
CA GLN A 338 -4.52 3.79 11.57
C GLN A 338 -3.05 3.40 11.41
N ASN A 339 -2.41 3.81 10.31
CA ASN A 339 -1.14 3.24 9.82
C ASN A 339 -1.19 1.71 9.67
N ASN A 340 -2.39 1.15 9.48
CA ASN A 340 -2.57 -0.27 9.21
C ASN A 340 -2.44 -0.52 7.72
N ILE A 341 -1.50 -1.40 7.34
CA ILE A 341 -1.19 -1.73 5.95
C ILE A 341 -1.95 -2.97 5.46
N SER A 342 -2.65 -3.71 6.34
CA SER A 342 -3.17 -5.04 6.02
C SER A 342 -4.05 -5.04 4.77
N TYR A 343 -5.02 -4.12 4.69
CA TYR A 343 -5.97 -4.08 3.59
C TYR A 343 -5.36 -3.51 2.31
N PHE A 344 -4.50 -2.50 2.42
CA PHE A 344 -3.81 -1.96 1.25
C PHE A 344 -2.81 -2.97 0.65
N LYS A 345 -2.20 -3.79 1.51
CA LYS A 345 -1.34 -4.90 1.12
C LYS A 345 -2.10 -6.00 0.38
N GLU A 346 -3.30 -6.35 0.86
CA GLU A 346 -4.21 -7.27 0.16
C GLU A 346 -4.54 -6.73 -1.25
N VAL A 347 -4.96 -5.46 -1.36
CA VAL A 347 -5.23 -4.82 -2.65
C VAL A 347 -4.01 -4.85 -3.58
N PHE A 348 -2.82 -4.50 -3.08
CA PHE A 348 -1.57 -4.54 -3.86
C PHE A 348 -1.29 -5.94 -4.43
N MET A 349 -1.36 -6.97 -3.58
CA MET A 349 -1.12 -8.35 -4.02
C MET A 349 -2.15 -8.84 -5.03
N GLU A 350 -3.41 -8.49 -4.86
CA GLU A 350 -4.48 -8.81 -5.81
C GLU A 350 -4.27 -8.12 -7.16
N GLN A 351 -3.84 -6.87 -7.17
CA GLN A 351 -3.54 -6.16 -8.41
C GLN A 351 -2.31 -6.72 -9.12
N PHE A 352 -1.28 -7.14 -8.38
CA PHE A 352 -0.13 -7.80 -8.97
C PHE A 352 -0.51 -9.16 -9.58
N GLU A 353 -1.26 -9.99 -8.84
CA GLU A 353 -1.76 -11.28 -9.36
C GLU A 353 -2.65 -11.09 -10.59
N PHE A 354 -3.54 -10.10 -10.56
CA PHE A 354 -4.37 -9.76 -11.70
C PHE A 354 -3.53 -9.41 -12.92
N ALA A 355 -2.49 -8.57 -12.75
CA ALA A 355 -1.62 -8.17 -13.84
C ALA A 355 -0.93 -9.38 -14.47
N VAL A 356 -0.30 -10.24 -13.65
CA VAL A 356 0.38 -11.46 -14.12
C VAL A 356 -0.58 -12.37 -14.89
N LYS A 357 -1.82 -12.55 -14.42
CA LYS A 357 -2.79 -13.47 -15.04
C LYS A 357 -3.44 -12.96 -16.32
N ASN A 358 -3.48 -11.65 -16.56
CA ASN A 358 -4.28 -11.05 -17.64
C ASN A 358 -3.44 -10.40 -18.76
N HIS A 359 -2.12 -10.33 -18.58
CA HIS A 359 -1.18 -9.76 -19.52
C HIS A 359 -0.04 -10.73 -19.81
N PHE A 360 0.58 -10.56 -20.98
CA PHE A 360 1.70 -11.41 -21.44
C PHE A 360 1.35 -12.90 -21.43
N ASN A 361 0.11 -13.26 -21.81
CA ASN A 361 -0.38 -14.64 -21.86
C ASN A 361 -0.06 -15.35 -23.17
#